data_AF-A0A518BXZ3-F1
#
_entry.id   AF-A0A518BXZ3-F1
#
_cell.length_a   1.000
_cell.length_b   1.000
_cell.length_c   1.000
_cell.angle_alpha   90.00
_cell.angle_beta   90.00
_cell.angle_gamma   90.00
#
_symmetry.space_group_name_H-M   'P 1'
#
loop_
_entity.id
_entity.type
_entity.pdbx_description
1 polymer ?
#
loop_
_entity_poly.entity_id
_entity_poly.type
_entity_poly.pdbx_seq_one_letter_code
_entity_poly.pdbx_strand_id
1 'polypeptide(L)'
;MPTQNVSLSEHFYDFIQRCVDSGRYQNASEVVRAGLRALEQREKEEAARVERLKQLIQEGEEAYARGEYVSLSSSEERAAWLEGIEQEVLEEKHRDQQRVDDEAA
;
A
#
# COMPACT_ATOMS: atom_id res chain seq x y z
N MET A 1 -7.40 -9.84 -32.82
CA MET A 1 -7.03 -8.83 -31.80
C MET A 1 -6.38 -7.65 -32.48
N PRO A 2 -6.62 -6.41 -32.05
CA PRO A 2 -5.92 -5.25 -32.59
C PRO A 2 -4.42 -5.36 -32.30
N THR A 3 -3.59 -4.99 -33.27
CA THR A 3 -2.13 -5.02 -33.17
C THR A 3 -1.59 -3.59 -33.13
N GLN A 4 -0.67 -3.32 -32.21
CA GLN A 4 0.02 -2.03 -32.11
C GLN A 4 1.52 -2.29 -32.25
N ASN A 5 2.19 -1.54 -33.12
CA ASN A 5 3.62 -1.63 -33.28
C ASN A 5 4.31 -0.75 -32.22
N VAL A 6 5.30 -1.30 -31.53
CA VAL A 6 6.01 -0.63 -30.44
C VAL A 6 7.50 -0.84 -30.66
N SER A 7 8.27 0.25 -30.63
CA SER A 7 9.73 0.18 -30.66
C SER A 7 10.25 -0.14 -29.26
N LEU A 8 11.11 -1.14 -29.14
CA LEU A 8 11.71 -1.56 -27.88
C LEU A 8 13.18 -1.17 -27.86
N SER A 9 13.67 -0.74 -26.70
CA SER A 9 15.11 -0.66 -26.48
C SER A 9 15.72 -2.05 -26.41
N GLU A 10 17.03 -2.15 -26.65
CA GLU A 10 17.79 -3.40 -26.57
C GLU A 10 17.59 -4.11 -25.22
N HIS A 11 17.58 -3.34 -24.12
CA HIS A 11 17.30 -3.86 -22.78
C HIS A 11 15.95 -4.62 -22.68
N PHE A 12 14.88 -4.06 -23.22
CA PHE A 12 13.56 -4.69 -23.15
C PHE A 12 13.43 -5.86 -24.11
N TYR A 13 14.10 -5.79 -25.27
CA TYR A 13 14.20 -6.92 -26.18
C TYR A 13 14.86 -8.13 -25.49
N ASP A 14 16.03 -7.94 -24.89
CA ASP A 14 16.75 -9.00 -24.18
C ASP A 14 15.97 -9.55 -22.98
N PHE A 15 15.26 -8.67 -22.26
CA PHE A 15 14.38 -9.09 -21.17
C PHE A 15 13.27 -10.02 -21.68
N ILE A 16 12.58 -9.63 -22.75
CA ILE A 16 11.52 -10.44 -23.35
C ILE A 16 12.08 -11.77 -23.85
N GLN A 17 13.24 -11.76 -24.50
CA GLN A 17 13.86 -12.97 -25.02
C GLN A 17 14.19 -13.96 -23.89
N ARG A 18 14.82 -13.51 -22.80
CA ARG A 18 15.07 -14.36 -21.62
C ARG A 18 13.78 -14.93 -21.01
N CYS A 19 12.72 -14.13 -20.96
CA CYS A 19 11.41 -14.59 -20.46
C CYS A 19 10.82 -15.70 -21.33
N VAL A 20 10.94 -15.60 -22.66
CA VAL A 20 10.48 -16.65 -23.59
C VAL A 20 11.39 -17.87 -23.54
N ASP A 21 12.71 -17.69 -23.57
CA ASP A 21 13.69 -18.77 -23.55
C ASP A 21 13.63 -19.59 -22.26
N SER A 22 13.28 -18.96 -21.14
CA SER A 22 13.05 -19.65 -19.86
C SER A 22 11.79 -20.54 -19.86
N GLY A 23 10.94 -20.46 -20.89
CA GLY A 23 9.66 -21.15 -20.98
C GLY A 23 8.54 -20.56 -20.11
N ARG A 24 8.81 -19.47 -19.37
CA ARG A 24 7.80 -18.80 -18.53
C ARG A 24 6.66 -18.19 -19.36
N TYR A 25 6.94 -17.80 -20.60
CA TYR A 25 5.97 -17.25 -21.54
C TYR A 25 6.20 -17.86 -22.93
N GLN A 26 5.13 -18.06 -23.70
CA GLN A 26 5.23 -18.72 -25.01
C GLN A 26 5.73 -17.77 -26.12
N ASN A 27 5.54 -16.47 -25.96
CA ASN A 27 5.90 -15.46 -26.96
C ASN A 27 6.01 -14.06 -26.34
N ALA A 28 6.61 -13.15 -27.09
CA ALA A 28 6.78 -11.74 -26.70
C ALA A 28 5.44 -11.05 -26.37
N SER A 29 4.37 -11.34 -27.11
CA SER A 29 3.07 -10.71 -26.88
C SER A 29 2.46 -11.10 -25.52
N GLU A 30 2.75 -12.28 -25.00
CA GLU A 30 2.36 -12.67 -23.64
C GLU A 30 3.13 -11.91 -22.57
N VAL A 31 4.45 -11.76 -22.75
CA VAL A 31 5.29 -10.98 -21.83
C VAL A 31 4.80 -9.53 -21.77
N VAL A 32 4.54 -8.91 -22.92
CA VAL A 32 4.04 -7.54 -23.01
C VAL A 32 2.67 -7.41 -22.34
N ARG A 33 1.74 -8.34 -22.59
CA ARG A 33 0.43 -8.33 -21.90
C ARG A 33 0.55 -8.50 -20.40
N ALA A 34 1.44 -9.37 -19.92
CA ALA A 34 1.69 -9.54 -18.49
C ALA A 34 2.26 -8.24 -17.88
N GLY A 35 3.19 -7.59 -18.57
CA GLY A 35 3.73 -6.29 -18.17
C GLY A 35 2.66 -5.20 -18.10
N LEU A 36 1.79 -5.10 -19.11
CA LEU A 36 0.70 -4.12 -19.13
C LEU A 36 -0.32 -4.36 -18.01
N ARG A 37 -0.67 -5.63 -17.71
CA ARG A 37 -1.54 -5.95 -16.58
C ARG A 37 -0.92 -5.55 -15.24
N ALA A 38 0.38 -5.78 -15.08
CA ALA A 38 1.09 -5.38 -13.87
C ALA A 38 1.14 -3.85 -13.73
N LEU A 39 1.33 -3.11 -14.83
CA LEU A 39 1.26 -1.66 -14.84
C LEU A 39 -0.14 -1.15 -14.45
N GLU A 40 -1.20 -1.69 -15.07
CA GLU A 40 -2.59 -1.33 -14.77
C GLU A 40 -2.94 -1.61 -13.31
N GLN A 41 -2.49 -2.74 -12.77
CA GLN A 41 -2.71 -3.08 -11.36
C GLN A 41 -2.01 -2.09 -10.43
N ARG A 42 -0.75 -1.74 -10.72
CA ARG A 42 -0.01 -0.75 -9.94
C ARG A 42 -0.69 0.62 -9.97
N GLU A 43 -1.16 1.07 -11.13
CA GLU A 43 -1.87 2.35 -11.26
C GLU A 43 -3.17 2.36 -10.45
N LYS A 44 -3.92 1.24 -10.42
CA LYS A 44 -5.11 1.10 -9.57
C LYS A 44 -4.79 1.16 -8.08
N GLU A 45 -3.72 0.48 -7.66
CA GLU A 45 -3.25 0.49 -6.26
C GLU A 45 -2.79 1.88 -5.82
N GLU A 46 -2.04 2.58 -6.68
CA GLU A 46 -1.60 3.95 -6.44
C GLU A 46 -2.79 4.90 -6.31
N ALA A 47 -3.77 4.80 -7.22
CA ALA A 47 -4.99 5.61 -7.17
C ALA A 47 -5.80 5.34 -5.88
N ALA A 48 -5.96 4.07 -5.50
CA ALA A 48 -6.66 3.69 -4.27
C ALA A 48 -5.93 4.20 -3.02
N ARG A 49 -4.58 4.13 -3.00
CA ARG A 49 -3.77 4.67 -1.90
C ARG A 49 -3.97 6.19 -1.78
N VAL A 50 -3.89 6.92 -2.88
CA VAL A 50 -4.08 8.38 -2.86
C VAL A 50 -5.48 8.73 -2.38
N GLU A 51 -6.50 8.01 -2.84
CA GLU A 51 -7.88 8.24 -2.40
C GLU A 51 -8.05 7.97 -0.90
N ARG A 52 -7.45 6.88 -0.39
CA ARG A 52 -7.46 6.59 1.05
C ARG A 52 -6.78 7.68 1.87
N LEU A 53 -5.65 8.21 1.40
CA LEU A 53 -4.96 9.31 2.07
C LEU A 53 -5.81 10.58 2.10
N LYS A 54 -6.50 10.91 1.01
CA LYS A 54 -7.43 12.06 0.98
C LYS A 54 -8.56 11.91 1.99
N GLN A 55 -9.14 10.71 2.08
CA GLN A 55 -10.19 10.43 3.06
C GLN A 55 -9.69 10.58 4.50
N LEU A 56 -8.50 10.08 4.81
CA LEU A 56 -7.89 10.22 6.14
C LEU A 56 -7.59 11.69 6.49
N ILE A 57 -7.14 12.48 5.51
CA ILE A 57 -6.95 13.92 5.71
C ILE A 57 -8.28 14.60 6.00
N GLN A 58 -9.32 14.31 5.21
CA GLN A 58 -10.66 14.86 5.43
C GLN A 58 -11.20 14.49 6.81
N GLU A 59 -11.06 13.23 7.22
CA GLU A 59 -11.44 12.76 8.55
C GLU A 59 -10.72 13.55 9.65
N GLY A 60 -9.41 13.78 9.50
CA GLY A 60 -8.62 14.61 10.40
C GLY A 60 -9.05 16.09 10.43
N GLU A 61 -9.37 16.67 9.27
CA GLU A 61 -9.88 18.05 9.18
C GLU A 61 -11.24 18.20 9.87
N GLU A 62 -12.13 17.23 9.69
CA GLU A 62 -13.44 17.20 10.34
C GLU A 62 -13.31 17.02 11.86
N ALA A 63 -12.42 16.14 12.33
CA ALA A 63 -12.10 15.99 13.75
C ALA A 63 -11.54 17.30 14.34
N TYR A 64 -10.61 17.94 13.64
CA TYR A 64 -10.07 19.23 14.03
C TYR A 64 -11.16 20.29 14.15
N ALA A 65 -12.08 20.37 13.18
CA ALA A 65 -13.21 21.30 13.19
C ALA A 65 -14.18 21.05 14.36
N ARG A 66 -14.32 19.80 14.81
CA ARG A 66 -15.09 19.43 16.01
C ARG A 66 -14.35 19.71 17.33
N GLY A 67 -13.08 20.11 17.26
CA GLY A 67 -12.24 20.32 18.44
C GLY A 67 -11.65 19.02 19.00
N GLU A 68 -11.69 17.93 18.24
CA GLU A 68 -11.12 16.62 18.60
C GLU A 68 -9.63 16.62 18.29
N TYR A 69 -8.86 17.43 19.02
CA TYR A 69 -7.41 17.48 18.93
C TYR A 69 -6.78 17.70 20.30
N VAL A 70 -5.51 17.29 20.44
CA VAL A 70 -4.69 17.58 21.62
C VAL A 70 -3.66 18.63 21.23
N SER A 71 -3.62 19.73 21.96
CA SER A 71 -2.57 20.74 21.79
C SER A 71 -1.36 20.31 22.59
N LEU A 72 -0.22 20.11 21.91
CA LEU A 72 1.03 19.72 22.55
C LEU A 72 2.04 20.85 22.31
N SER A 73 2.36 21.58 23.37
CA SER A 73 3.09 22.85 23.32
C SER A 73 4.59 22.71 23.60
N SER A 74 5.01 21.58 24.17
CA SER A 74 6.42 21.32 24.49
C SER A 74 6.91 19.97 23.94
N SER A 75 8.23 19.80 23.87
CA SER A 75 8.82 18.51 23.49
C SER A 75 8.58 17.41 24.52
N GLU A 76 8.53 17.77 25.80
CA GLU A 76 8.29 16.86 26.92
C GLU A 76 6.84 16.37 26.92
N GLU A 77 5.88 17.28 26.69
CA GLU A 77 4.46 16.96 26.56
C GLU A 77 4.19 16.04 25.36
N ARG A 78 4.85 16.28 24.23
CA ARG A 78 4.78 15.39 23.06
C ARG A 78 5.32 14.00 23.36
N ALA A 79 6.47 13.90 24.04
CA ALA A 79 7.06 12.62 24.39
C ALA A 79 6.16 11.82 25.35
N ALA A 80 5.64 12.46 26.38
CA ALA A 80 4.73 11.84 27.34
C ALA A 80 3.41 11.39 26.68
N TRP A 81 2.87 12.19 25.76
CA TRP A 81 1.67 11.82 25.02
C TRP A 81 1.89 10.62 24.10
N LEU A 82 3.03 10.58 23.38
CA LEU A 82 3.39 9.43 22.54
C LEU A 82 3.60 8.14 23.36
N GLU A 83 4.26 8.25 24.52
CA GLU A 83 4.45 7.13 25.43
C GLU A 83 3.10 6.59 25.95
N GLY A 84 2.16 7.49 26.28
CA GLY A 84 0.80 7.11 26.68
C GLY A 84 0.04 6.34 25.59
N ILE A 85 0.13 6.78 24.34
CA ILE A 85 -0.47 6.08 23.19
C ILE A 85 0.16 4.71 22.99
N GLU A 86 1.49 4.61 23.13
CA GLU A 86 2.18 3.34 22.97
C GLU A 86 1.69 2.30 23.99
N GLN A 87 1.50 2.71 25.25
CA GLN A 87 0.94 1.83 26.29
C GLN A 87 -0.50 1.41 25.96
N GLU A 88 -1.36 2.35 25.55
CA GLU A 88 -2.76 2.04 25.19
C GLU A 88 -2.87 1.04 24.04
N VAL A 89 -2.08 1.23 22.98
CA VAL A 89 -2.06 0.32 21.81
C VAL A 89 -1.53 -1.06 22.18
N LEU A 90 -0.52 -1.14 23.07
CA LEU A 90 0.01 -2.41 23.56
C LEU A 90 -1.02 -3.17 24.41
N GLU A 91 -1.76 -2.47 25.26
CA GLU A 91 -2.84 -3.06 26.06
C GLU A 91 -4.01 -3.56 25.20
N GLU A 92 -4.38 -2.82 24.15
CA GLU A 92 -5.42 -3.24 23.21
C GLU A 92 -4.98 -4.48 22.42
N LYS A 93 -3.74 -4.53 21.93
CA LYS A 93 -3.16 -5.73 21.30
C LYS A 93 -3.14 -6.95 22.22
N HIS A 94 -2.81 -6.76 23.50
CA HIS A 94 -2.81 -7.85 24.47
C HIS A 94 -4.22 -8.40 24.72
N ARG A 95 -5.25 -7.54 24.74
CA ARG A 95 -6.66 -7.95 24.84
C ARG A 95 -7.13 -8.72 23.62
N ASP A 96 -6.82 -8.24 22.43
CA ASP A 96 -7.22 -8.92 21.19
C ASP A 96 -6.55 -10.29 21.06
N GLN A 97 -5.28 -10.41 21.45
CA GLN A 97 -4.56 -11.68 21.45
C GLN A 97 -5.15 -12.67 22.47
N GLN A 98 -5.47 -12.21 23.69
CA GLN A 98 -6.13 -13.06 24.70
C GLN A 98 -7.50 -13.54 24.24
N ARG A 99 -8.28 -12.71 23.54
CA ARG A 99 -9.60 -13.09 23.02
C ARG A 99 -9.51 -14.16 21.93
N VAL A 100 -8.48 -14.08 21.07
CA VAL A 100 -8.21 -15.09 20.03
C VAL A 100 -7.71 -16.39 20.65
N ASP A 101 -6.87 -16.32 21.68
CA ASP A 101 -6.34 -17.50 22.37
C ASP A 101 -7.45 -18.22 23.19
N ASP A 102 -8.40 -17.48 23.78
CA ASP A 102 -9.56 -18.03 24.49
C ASP A 102 -10.62 -18.62 23.53
N GLU A 103 -10.78 -18.11 22.32
CA GLU A 103 -11.66 -18.69 21.27
C GLU A 103 -11.07 -19.97 20.64
N ALA A 104 -9.76 -20.20 20.79
CA ALA A 104 -9.05 -21.36 20.23
C ALA A 104 -8.92 -22.57 21.18
N ALA A 105 -9.35 -22.43 22.44
CA ALA A 105 -9.31 -23.46 23.49
C ALA A 105 -10.67 -24.13 23.72
#